data_AF-A0A396SJG1-F1
#
_entry.id   AF-A0A396SJG1-F1
#
_cell.length_a   1.000
_cell.length_b   1.000
_cell.length_c   1.000
_cell.angle_alpha   90.00
_cell.angle_beta   90.00
_cell.angle_gamma   90.00
#
_symmetry.space_group_name_H-M   'P 1'
#
loop_
_entity.id
_entity.type
_entity.pdbx_description
1 polymer ?
#
loop_
_entity_poly.entity_id
_entity_poly.type
_entity_poly.pdbx_seq_one_letter_code
_entity_poly.pdbx_strand_id
1 'polypeptide(L)' 'MIAAIDKIKVEEYEFLLEYKNEREGLPYVLWVFKNGEPLMQHHQPDQINMNFPANFSRAFLVDVCHRFVSNEQLNACPA' A
#
# COMPACT_ATOMS: atom_id res chain seq x y z
N MET A 1 -0.65 16.51 -7.45
CA MET A 1 -1.07 16.46 -6.04
C MET A 1 -2.00 15.25 -5.94
N ILE A 2 -1.56 14.17 -5.28
CA ILE A 2 -2.38 12.96 -5.07
C ILE A 2 -3.41 13.31 -4.00
N ALA A 3 -4.70 13.16 -4.31
CA ALA A 3 -5.77 13.35 -3.33
C ALA A 3 -5.90 12.06 -2.50
N ALA A 4 -5.01 11.88 -1.52
CA ALA A 4 -5.07 10.75 -0.61
C ALA A 4 -6.33 10.84 0.26
N ILE A 5 -7.11 9.76 0.26
CA ILE A 5 -8.37 9.63 1.00
C ILE A 5 -8.12 9.10 2.41
N ASP A 6 -7.17 8.18 2.55
CA ASP A 6 -6.72 7.69 3.85
C ASP A 6 -5.20 7.49 3.82
N LYS A 7 -4.58 7.60 5.00
CA LYS A 7 -3.15 7.47 5.20
C LYS A 7 -2.90 6.67 6.47
N ILE A 8 -2.23 5.54 6.32
CA ILE A 8 -1.86 4.66 7.43
C ILE A 8 -0.34 4.66 7.54
N LYS A 9 0.19 4.87 8.75
CA LYS A 9 1.62 4.74 9.04
C LYS A 9 1.84 3.54 9.93
N VAL A 10 2.77 2.68 9.53
CA VAL A 10 3.20 1.50 10.30
C VAL A 10 4.72 1.50 10.28
N GLU A 11 5.33 1.81 11.42
CA GLU A 11 6.79 1.90 11.56
C GLU A 11 7.42 2.86 10.51
N GLU A 12 8.36 2.37 9.71
CA GLU A 12 9.00 3.10 8.61
C GLU A 12 8.17 3.12 7.31
N TYR A 13 7.04 2.41 7.28
CA TYR A 13 6.16 2.33 6.11
C TYR A 13 5.00 3.32 6.22
N GLU A 14 4.65 3.91 5.08
CA GLU A 14 3.52 4.80 4.92
C GLU A 14 2.68 4.32 3.74
N PHE A 15 1.39 4.11 3.98
CA PHE A 15 0.44 3.62 3.00
C PHE A 15 -0.56 4.74 2.68
N LEU A 16 -0.63 5.14 1.41
CA LEU A 16 -1.55 6.18 0.93
C LEU A 16 -2.64 5.56 0.08
N LEU A 17 -3.89 5.68 0.51
CA LEU A 17 -5.03 5.24 -0.26
C LEU A 17 -5.51 6.38 -1.16
N GLU A 18 -5.47 6.19 -2.48
CA GLU A 18 -5.94 7.12 -3.49
C GLU A 18 -7.17 6.55 -4.22
N TYR A 19 -8.11 7.39 -4.62
CA TYR A 19 -9.16 7.01 -5.55
C TYR A 19 -8.70 7.23 -7.00
N LYS A 20 -8.54 6.15 -7.76
CA LYS A 20 -7.97 6.18 -9.12
C LYS A 20 -9.03 6.05 -10.24
N ASN A 21 -10.30 6.09 -9.88
CA ASN A 21 -11.48 6.03 -10.76
C ASN A 21 -11.87 4.61 -11.24
N GLU A 22 -13.20 4.38 -11.32
CA GLU A 22 -13.88 3.07 -11.40
C GLU A 22 -13.77 2.36 -12.77
N ARG A 23 -12.58 1.88 -13.14
CA ARG A 23 -12.52 0.75 -14.08
C ARG A 23 -12.41 -0.52 -13.26
N GLU A 24 -13.47 -1.34 -13.28
CA GLU A 24 -13.48 -2.74 -12.80
C GLU A 24 -13.64 -2.97 -11.27
N GLY A 25 -14.35 -2.10 -10.55
CA GLY A 25 -14.79 -2.41 -9.17
C GLY A 25 -13.70 -2.34 -8.10
N LEU A 26 -12.49 -1.92 -8.47
CA LEU A 26 -11.37 -1.61 -7.57
C LEU A 26 -11.03 -0.11 -7.64
N PRO A 27 -11.89 0.78 -7.11
CA PRO A 27 -11.72 2.22 -7.27
C PRO A 27 -10.55 2.80 -6.49
N TYR A 28 -10.02 2.05 -5.52
CA TYR A 28 -8.99 2.51 -4.62
C TYR A 28 -7.65 1.86 -4.91
N VAL A 29 -6.58 2.65 -4.79
CA VAL A 29 -5.20 2.19 -4.94
C VAL A 29 -4.43 2.57 -3.69
N LEU A 30 -3.86 1.58 -3.03
CA LEU A 30 -2.99 1.77 -1.88
C LEU A 30 -1.54 1.83 -2.37
N TRP A 31 -0.94 3.01 -2.28
CA TRP A 31 0.46 3.26 -2.58
C TRP A 31 1.32 3.02 -1.35
N VAL A 32 2.46 2.35 -1.53
CA VAL A 32 3.38 2.06 -0.42
C VAL A 32 4.61 2.96 -0.49
N PHE A 33 4.97 3.53 0.65
CA PHE A 33 6.15 4.36 0.87
C PHE A 33 6.94 3.77 2.03
N LYS A 34 8.27 3.88 1.98
CA LYS A 34 9.19 3.47 3.04
C LYS A 34 10.17 4.61 3.29
N ASN A 35 10.30 5.05 4.54
CA ASN A 35 11.14 6.20 4.93
C ASN A 35 10.82 7.50 4.17
N GLY A 36 9.54 7.69 3.80
CA GLY A 36 9.10 8.87 3.05
C GLY A 36 9.35 8.80 1.54
N GLU A 37 9.96 7.71 1.04
CA GLU A 37 10.18 7.48 -0.38
C GLU A 37 9.22 6.42 -0.93
N PRO A 38 8.73 6.56 -2.18
CA PRO A 38 7.89 5.55 -2.81
C PRO A 38 8.64 4.22 -2.94
N LEU A 39 8.06 3.15 -2.40
CA LEU A 39 8.67 1.83 -2.43
C LEU A 39 8.54 1.24 -3.84
N MET A 40 9.66 1.07 -4.55
CA MET A 40 9.69 0.57 -5.92
C MET A 40 9.72 -0.97 -5.97
N GLN A 41 9.13 -1.55 -7.01
CA GLN A 41 9.29 -2.98 -7.28
C GLN A 41 10.75 -3.30 -7.68
N HIS A 42 11.30 -4.41 -7.17
CA HIS A 42 12.71 -4.79 -7.39
C HIS A 42 13.13 -4.91 -8.87
N HIS A 43 12.18 -5.12 -9.78
CA HIS A 43 12.44 -5.39 -11.20
C HIS A 43 11.65 -4.50 -12.17
N GLN A 44 10.92 -3.51 -11.67
CA GLN A 44 10.12 -2.62 -12.51
C GLN A 44 10.24 -1.18 -12.00
N PRO A 45 10.17 -0.17 -12.88
CA PRO A 45 10.15 1.23 -12.48
C PRO A 45 8.84 1.64 -11.76
N ASP A 46 7.94 0.68 -11.53
CA ASP A 46 6.66 0.90 -10.90
C ASP A 46 6.76 0.86 -9.37
N GLN A 47 6.12 1.84 -8.74
CA GLN A 47 5.90 1.85 -7.30
C GLN A 47 4.97 0.70 -6.90
N ILE A 48 5.28 0.04 -5.78
CA ILE A 48 4.40 -0.95 -5.17
C ILE A 48 3.06 -0.30 -4.83
N ASN A 49 2.01 -0.85 -5.43
CA ASN A 49 0.65 -0.44 -5.20
C ASN A 49 -0.27 -1.66 -5.14
N MET A 50 -1.39 -1.52 -4.44
CA MET A 50 -2.42 -2.56 -4.35
C MET A 50 -3.78 -1.97 -4.67
N ASN A 51 -4.55 -2.64 -5.53
CA ASN A 51 -5.91 -2.24 -5.84
C ASN A 51 -6.87 -2.78 -4.78
N PHE A 52 -7.80 -1.94 -4.33
CA PHE A 52 -8.75 -2.22 -3.26
C PHE A 52 -10.19 -2.02 -3.75
N PRO A 53 -11.11 -2.94 -3.38
CA PRO A 53 -12.51 -2.90 -3.82
C PRO A 53 -13.30 -1.79 -3.13
N ALA A 54 -14.40 -1.32 -3.71
CA ALA A 54 -15.15 -0.20 -3.14
C ALA A 54 -15.65 -0.44 -1.70
N ASN A 55 -15.87 -1.71 -1.33
CA ASN A 55 -16.52 -2.16 -0.12
C ASN A 55 -15.56 -2.75 0.94
N PHE A 56 -14.26 -2.47 0.89
CA PHE A 56 -13.35 -2.96 1.93
C PHE A 56 -13.63 -2.28 3.28
N SER A 57 -13.37 -2.98 4.38
CA SER A 57 -13.46 -2.38 5.72
C SER A 57 -12.12 -1.77 6.12
N ARG A 58 -12.15 -0.66 6.89
CA ARG A 58 -10.92 -0.04 7.41
C ARG A 58 -10.06 -1.03 8.21
N ALA A 59 -10.69 -1.94 8.95
CA ALA A 59 -9.98 -2.99 9.69
C ALA A 59 -9.20 -3.93 8.76
N PHE A 60 -9.78 -4.30 7.62
CA PHE A 60 -9.10 -5.08 6.59
C PHE A 60 -7.89 -4.32 6.01
N LEU A 61 -8.05 -3.03 5.72
CA LEU A 61 -6.94 -2.19 5.23
C LEU A 61 -5.76 -2.16 6.22
N VAL A 62 -6.05 -1.95 7.50
CA VAL A 62 -5.06 -1.95 8.58
C VAL A 62 -4.38 -3.32 8.70
N ASP A 63 -5.14 -4.42 8.68
CA ASP A 63 -4.59 -5.79 8.70
C ASP A 63 -3.65 -6.05 7.51
N VAL A 64 -4.04 -5.64 6.30
CA VAL A 64 -3.19 -5.74 5.11
C VAL A 64 -1.89 -4.96 5.27
N CYS A 65 -1.95 -3.72 5.77
CA CYS A 65 -0.75 -2.91 6.04
C CYS A 65 0.19 -3.60 7.04
N HIS A 66 -0.34 -4.11 8.16
CA HIS A 66 0.47 -4.83 9.16
C HIS A 66 1.09 -6.11 8.61
N ARG A 67 0.33 -6.89 7.84
CA ARG A 67 0.84 -8.11 7.17
C ARG A 67 1.90 -7.78 6.14
N PHE A 68 1.75 -6.69 5.38
CA PHE A 68 2.74 -6.28 4.40
C PHE A 68 4.09 -6.01 5.07
N VAL A 69 4.10 -5.19 6.13
CA VAL A 69 5.32 -4.90 6.90
C VAL A 69 5.92 -6.19 7.50
N SER A 70 5.08 -7.05 8.07
CA SER A 70 5.54 -8.32 8.68
C SER A 70 6.13 -9.28 7.64
N ASN A 71 5.53 -9.39 6.45
CA ASN A 71 6.02 -10.25 5.37
C ASN A 71 7.28 -9.69 4.70
N GLU A 72 7.41 -8.36 4.57
CA GLU A 72 8.66 -7.73 4.14
C GLU A 72 9.79 -8.04 5.13
N GLN A 73 9.55 -7.94 6.44
CA GLN A 73 10.54 -8.33 7.43
C GLN A 73 10.92 -9.82 7.33
N LEU A 74 9.97 -10.71 7.03
CA LEU A 74 10.22 -12.14 6.81
C LEU A 74 11.03 -12.42 5.52
N ASN A 75 10.77 -11.67 4.44
CA ASN A 75 11.51 -11.78 3.18
C ASN A 75 12.86 -11.06 3.20
N ALA A 76 13.04 -10.08 4.10
CA ALA A 76 14.27 -9.32 4.30
C ALA A 76 15.26 -10.00 5.27
N CYS A 77 14.93 -11.19 5.79
CA CYS A 77 15.89 -12.08 6.42
C CYS A 77 16.64 -12.91 5.35
N PRO A 78 17.88 -12.56 4.96
CA PRO A 78 18.72 -13.51 4.27
C PRO A 78 19.06 -14.65 5.24
N ALA A 79 18.81 -15.89 4.81
CA ALA A 79 19.43 -17.06 5.42
C ALA A 79 20.96 -17.04 5.22
#